data_AF-A0A0F9N4T2-F1
#
_entry.id   AF-A0A0F9N4T2-F1
#
_cell.length_a   1.000
_cell.length_b   1.000
_cell.length_c   1.000
_cell.angle_alpha   90.00
_cell.angle_beta   90.00
_cell.angle_gamma   90.00
#
_symmetry.space_group_name_H-M   'P 1'
#
loop_
_entity.id
_entity.type
_entity.pdbx_description
1 polymer ?
#
loop_
_entity_poly.entity_id
_entity_poly.type
_entity_poly.pdbx_seq_one_letter_code
_entity_poly.pdbx_strand_id
1 'polypeptide(L)' 'MVESLYPEVVKSLNLNIKIEGYYVEENPRSLLIRLPGGITFWVPKRYIDSEFSKDKNIKQQFIIEKWILKKIGFKT' A
#
# COMPACT_ATOMS: atom_id res chain seq x y z
N MET A 1 7.02 16.02 29.00
CA MET A 1 5.89 16.30 28.08
C MET A 1 6.31 15.76 26.73
N VAL A 2 5.66 14.71 26.22
CA VAL A 2 5.96 14.22 24.87
C VAL A 2 5.09 15.01 23.91
N GLU A 3 5.72 15.88 23.12
CA GLU A 3 5.04 16.63 22.06
C GLU A 3 4.45 15.64 21.07
N SER A 4 3.12 15.64 20.99
CA SER A 4 2.38 14.86 20.02
C SER A 4 2.56 15.57 18.68
N LEU A 5 3.36 14.98 17.79
CA LEU A 5 3.55 15.53 16.44
C LEU A 5 2.19 15.60 15.73
N TYR A 6 1.82 16.80 15.31
CA TYR A 6 0.58 17.07 14.58
C TYR A 6 0.51 16.22 13.30
N PRO A 7 -0.68 15.69 12.93
CA PRO A 7 -0.85 14.80 11.78
C PRO A 7 -0.41 15.42 10.44
N GLU A 8 -0.34 16.74 10.36
CA GLU A 8 0.09 17.49 9.18
C GLU A 8 1.60 17.42 8.92
N VAL A 9 2.42 17.26 9.97
CA VAL A 9 3.89 17.11 9.85
C VAL A 9 4.27 15.72 9.33
N VAL A 10 3.41 14.72 9.55
CA VAL A 10 3.63 13.35 9.04
C VAL A 10 3.38 13.28 7.52
N LYS A 11 2.49 14.12 6.99
CA LYS A 11 2.15 14.17 5.55
C LYS A 11 3.32 14.60 4.65
N SER A 12 4.29 15.36 5.16
CA SER A 12 5.44 15.85 4.38
C SER A 12 6.63 14.88 4.31
N LEU A 13 6.56 13.71 4.97
CA LEU A 13 7.68 12.76 5.05
C LEU A 13 7.82 11.78 3.87
N ASN A 14 7.04 11.91 2.78
CA ASN A 14 7.07 10.95 1.65
C ASN A 14 6.96 9.48 2.14
N LEU A 15 6.16 9.26 3.19
CA LEU A 15 5.99 7.95 3.84
C LEU A 15 5.22 6.98 2.96
N ASN A 16 4.48 7.48 1.96
CA ASN A 16 3.64 6.67 1.10
C ASN A 16 4.27 6.59 -0.29
N ILE A 17 4.25 5.39 -0.87
CA ILE A 17 4.64 5.12 -2.25
C ILE A 17 3.38 4.79 -3.05
N LYS A 18 3.36 5.28 -4.29
CA LYS A 18 2.38 4.89 -5.29
C LYS A 18 2.94 3.69 -6.06
N ILE A 19 2.22 2.57 -6.04
CA ILE A 19 2.53 1.41 -6.88
C ILE A 19 1.39 1.17 -7.86
N GLU A 20 1.71 0.61 -9.02
CA GLU A 20 0.69 0.13 -9.95
C GLU A 20 0.58 -1.39 -9.86
N GLY A 21 -0.64 -1.91 -9.78
CA GLY A 21 -0.88 -3.34 -9.71
C GLY A 21 -2.31 -3.73 -10.02
N TYR A 22 -2.61 -4.99 -9.77
CA TYR A 22 -3.90 -5.62 -9.97
C TYR A 22 -4.40 -6.16 -8.64
N TYR A 23 -5.68 -5.96 -8.35
CA TYR A 23 -6.36 -6.65 -7.27
C TYR A 23 -6.44 -8.15 -7.60
N VAL A 24 -6.07 -9.02 -6.66
CA VAL A 24 -6.21 -10.47 -6.84
C VAL A 24 -7.30 -11.02 -5.92
N GLU A 25 -7.15 -10.77 -4.62
CA GLU A 25 -8.07 -11.19 -3.57
C GLU A 25 -7.85 -10.35 -2.29
N GLU A 26 -8.76 -10.47 -1.34
CA GLU A 26 -8.66 -9.83 -0.04
C GLU A 26 -9.11 -10.77 1.07
N ASN A 27 -8.45 -10.64 2.22
CA ASN A 27 -8.89 -11.17 3.49
C ASN A 27 -9.45 -10.02 4.35
N PRO A 28 -10.06 -10.27 5.51
CA PRO A 28 -10.59 -9.20 6.37
C PRO A 28 -9.55 -8.12 6.72
N ARG A 29 -8.27 -8.47 6.79
CA ARG A 29 -7.18 -7.57 7.21
C ARG A 29 -6.21 -7.14 6.12
N SER A 30 -6.15 -7.86 5.00
CA SER A 30 -5.08 -7.68 4.00
C SER A 30 -5.59 -7.82 2.57
N LEU A 31 -4.89 -7.21 1.64
CA LEU A 31 -5.12 -7.22 0.21
C LEU A 31 -3.94 -7.91 -0.50
N LEU A 32 -4.23 -8.84 -1.40
CA LEU A 32 -3.23 -9.43 -2.29
C LEU A 32 -3.16 -8.59 -3.58
N ILE A 33 -2.00 -7.99 -3.80
CA ILE A 33 -1.73 -7.16 -4.97
C ILE A 33 -0.74 -7.91 -5.86
N ARG A 34 -1.05 -7.98 -7.17
CA ARG A 34 -0.13 -8.45 -8.21
C ARG A 34 0.45 -7.28 -8.97
N LEU A 35 1.76 -7.23 -9.10
CA LEU A 35 2.45 -6.26 -9.96
C LEU A 35 2.46 -6.70 -11.42
N PRO A 36 2.70 -5.77 -12.37
CA PRO A 36 2.90 -6.09 -13.77
C PRO A 36 4.01 -7.12 -14.03
N GLY A 37 5.04 -7.15 -13.17
CA GLY A 37 6.14 -8.13 -13.24
C GLY A 37 5.80 -9.53 -12.72
N GLY A 38 4.53 -9.83 -12.41
CA GLY A 38 4.07 -11.13 -11.93
C GLY A 38 4.27 -11.38 -10.42
N ILE A 39 5.02 -10.51 -9.73
CA ILE A 39 5.21 -10.57 -8.28
C ILE A 39 3.89 -10.27 -7.58
N THR A 40 3.54 -11.10 -6.59
CA THR A 40 2.37 -10.93 -5.72
C THR A 40 2.80 -10.75 -4.27
N PHE A 41 2.10 -9.89 -3.54
CA PHE A 41 2.35 -9.70 -2.10
C PHE A 41 1.11 -9.23 -1.35
N TRP A 42 1.09 -9.57 -0.07
CA TRP A 42 0.02 -9.19 0.85
C TRP A 42 0.33 -7.86 1.52
N VAL A 43 -0.65 -6.95 1.49
CA VAL A 43 -0.57 -5.64 2.13
C VAL A 43 -1.73 -5.51 3.11
N PRO A 44 -1.48 -5.24 4.40
CA PRO A 44 -2.55 -4.96 5.34
C PRO A 44 -3.34 -3.72 4.89
N LYS A 45 -4.67 -3.81 4.87
CA LYS A 45 -5.55 -2.74 4.36
C LYS A 45 -5.39 -1.41 5.11
N ARG A 46 -5.04 -1.49 6.40
CA ARG A 46 -4.75 -0.32 7.25
C ARG A 46 -3.57 0.53 6.79
N TYR A 47 -2.75 0.01 5.88
CA TYR A 47 -1.57 0.68 5.31
C TYR A 47 -1.75 1.03 3.83
N ILE A 48 -2.99 0.94 3.34
CA ILE A 48 -3.40 1.32 1.99
C ILE A 48 -4.27 2.56 2.13
N ASP A 49 -3.76 3.71 1.71
CA ASP A 49 -4.44 5.01 1.80
C ASP A 49 -5.21 5.36 0.51
N SER A 50 -5.46 4.38 -0.35
CA SER A 50 -6.19 4.54 -1.61
C SER A 50 -7.41 3.65 -1.67
N GLU A 51 -8.49 4.20 -2.21
CA GLU A 51 -9.60 3.38 -2.70
C GLU A 51 -9.10 2.51 -3.86
N PHE A 52 -9.64 1.30 -3.95
CA PHE A 52 -9.29 0.34 -5.00
C PHE A 52 -10.54 -0.38 -5.50
N SER A 53 -10.55 -0.72 -6.77
CA SER A 53 -11.56 -1.60 -7.37
C SER A 53 -11.21 -3.06 -7.10
N LYS A 54 -12.24 -3.87 -6.83
CA LYS A 54 -12.09 -5.34 -6.65
C LYS A 54 -12.10 -6.09 -7.98
N ASP A 55 -12.06 -5.36 -9.08
CA ASP A 55 -12.02 -5.92 -10.42
C ASP A 55 -10.61 -6.46 -10.73
N LYS A 56 -10.52 -7.76 -11.01
CA LYS A 56 -9.23 -8.47 -11.14
C LYS A 56 -8.46 -8.14 -12.41
N ASN A 57 -9.14 -7.56 -13.40
CA ASN A 57 -8.56 -7.26 -14.72
C ASN A 57 -8.15 -5.79 -14.89
N ILE A 58 -8.31 -4.97 -13.84
CA ILE A 58 -8.01 -3.55 -13.92
C ILE A 58 -6.65 -3.27 -13.29
N LYS A 59 -5.76 -2.65 -14.08
CA LYS A 59 -4.53 -2.05 -13.56
C LYS A 59 -4.92 -0.76 -12.83
N GLN A 60 -4.54 -0.66 -11.56
CA GLN A 60 -4.88 0.46 -10.70
C GLN A 60 -3.70 0.87 -9.83
N GLN A 61 -3.79 2.08 -9.30
CA GLN A 61 -2.77 2.65 -8.43
C GLN A 61 -3.14 2.41 -6.97
N PHE A 62 -2.19 1.86 -6.21
CA PHE A 62 -2.30 1.71 -4.76
C PHE A 62 -1.34 2.67 -4.07
N ILE A 63 -1.84 3.41 -3.08
CA ILE A 63 -1.04 4.28 -2.21
C ILE A 63 -0.75 3.49 -0.94
N ILE A 64 0.51 3.11 -0.72
CA ILE A 64 0.90 2.19 0.34
C ILE A 64 2.06 2.78 1.13
N GLU A 65 2.05 2.62 2.45
CA GLU A 65 3.19 3.04 3.28
C GLU A 65 4.51 2.34 2.87
N LYS A 66 5.55 3.13 2.65
CA LYS A 66 6.86 2.68 2.16
C LYS A 66 7.53 1.65 3.06
N TRP A 67 7.35 1.78 4.37
CA TRP A 67 7.98 0.87 5.33
C TRP A 67 7.35 -0.53 5.28
N ILE A 68 6.05 -0.66 4.99
CA ILE A 68 5.42 -1.99 4.86
C ILE A 68 5.92 -2.67 3.60
N LEU A 69 6.09 -1.92 2.50
CA LEU A 69 6.69 -2.40 1.25
C LEU A 69 8.12 -2.92 1.48
N LYS A 70 8.96 -2.18 2.22
CA LYS A 70 10.29 -2.66 2.62
C LYS A 70 10.23 -3.94 3.45
N LYS A 71 9.28 -4.02 4.40
CA LYS A 71 9.13 -5.18 5.30
C LYS A 71 8.72 -6.46 4.56
N ILE A 72 7.90 -6.34 3.51
CA ILE A 72 7.49 -7.47 2.66
C ILE A 72 8.52 -7.80 1.56
N GLY A 73 9.67 -7.11 1.54
CA GLY A 73 10.75 -7.37 0.59
C GLY A 73 10.57 -6.70 -0.78
N PHE A 74 9.65 -5.74 -0.91
CA PHE A 74 9.54 -4.91 -2.12
C PHE A 74 10.77 -3.99 -2.21
N LYS A 75 11.69 -4.33 -3.10
CA LYS A 75 12.83 -3.48 -3.47
C LYS A 75 12.35 -2.53 -4.57
N THR A 76 12.07 -1.28 -4.19
CA THR A 76 11.95 -0.15 -5.15
C THR A 76 13.32 0.18 -5.71
#